data_AF-A0A3M1RI62-F1
#
_entry.id   AF-A0A3M1RI62-F1
#
_cell.length_a   1.000
_cell.length_b   1.000
_cell.length_c   1.000
_cell.angle_alpha   90.00
_cell.angle_beta   90.00
_cell.angle_gamma   90.00
#
_symmetry.space_group_name_H-M   'P 1'
#
loop_
_entity.id
_entity.type
_entity.pdbx_description
1 polymer ?
#
loop_
_entity_poly.entity_id
_entity_poly.type
_entity_poly.pdbx_seq_one_letter_code
_entity_poly.pdbx_strand_id
1 'polypeptide(L)'
;MAEVEEIKDEVIATVESELDAWESFYRKFKKDYAKISEYEKRIKELEEELEKRDSLVKKKLEKERGSLLVLTGGFIAASLLFIQLISASLNVWLYLLAGMLIGLGGSALLYLWTR
;
A
#
# COMPACT_ATOMS: atom_id res chain seq x y z
N MET A 1 10.81 -60.88 -38.21
CA MET A 1 10.66 -60.91 -36.74
C MET A 1 11.86 -60.27 -36.05
N ALA A 2 13.10 -60.54 -36.48
CA ALA A 2 14.32 -59.92 -35.93
C ALA A 2 14.39 -58.38 -36.03
N GLU A 3 14.02 -57.76 -37.16
CA GLU A 3 14.05 -56.28 -37.32
C GLU A 3 13.12 -55.54 -36.34
N VAL A 4 11.99 -56.13 -35.96
CA VAL A 4 11.03 -55.49 -35.04
C VAL A 4 11.57 -55.52 -33.60
N GLU A 5 12.35 -56.54 -33.27
CA GLU A 5 12.99 -56.71 -31.97
C GLU A 5 14.17 -55.75 -31.83
N GLU A 6 14.97 -55.58 -32.89
CA GLU A 6 16.10 -54.65 -32.94
C GLU A 6 15.65 -53.18 -32.83
N ILE A 7 14.58 -52.79 -33.54
CA ILE A 7 13.98 -51.45 -33.43
C ILE A 7 13.41 -51.22 -32.03
N LYS A 8 12.79 -52.24 -31.42
CA LYS A 8 12.25 -52.13 -30.06
C LYS A 8 13.37 -51.91 -29.04
N ASP A 9 14.48 -52.63 -29.16
CA ASP A 9 15.61 -52.50 -28.26
C ASP A 9 16.32 -51.14 -28.41
N GLU A 10 16.42 -50.61 -29.63
CA GLU A 10 16.96 -49.26 -29.90
C GLU A 10 16.09 -48.15 -29.30
N VAL A 11 14.75 -48.30 -29.41
CA VAL A 11 13.80 -47.36 -28.78
C VAL A 11 13.86 -47.44 -27.25
N ILE A 12 13.97 -48.64 -26.68
CA ILE A 12 14.11 -48.82 -25.23
C ILE A 12 15.40 -48.15 -24.74
N ALA A 13 16.52 -48.39 -25.41
CA ALA A 13 17.81 -47.78 -25.04
C ALA A 13 17.79 -46.25 -25.13
N THR A 14 17.08 -45.70 -26.12
CA THR A 14 16.93 -44.24 -26.27
C THR A 14 16.09 -43.67 -25.13
N VAL A 15 14.98 -44.31 -24.79
CA VAL A 15 14.10 -43.89 -23.69
C VAL A 15 14.80 -44.00 -22.33
N GLU A 16 15.57 -45.06 -22.10
CA GLU A 16 16.36 -45.22 -20.86
C GLU A 16 17.42 -44.13 -20.72
N SER A 17 18.13 -43.80 -21.81
CA SER A 17 19.10 -42.70 -21.84
C SER A 17 18.47 -41.34 -21.55
N GLU A 18 17.30 -41.07 -22.13
CA GLU A 18 16.55 -39.83 -21.84
C GLU A 18 16.06 -39.80 -20.38
N LEU A 19 15.59 -40.93 -19.86
CA LEU A 19 15.15 -41.04 -18.47
C LEU A 19 16.30 -40.74 -17.49
N ASP A 20 17.48 -41.29 -17.74
CA ASP A 20 18.68 -41.05 -16.94
C ASP A 20 19.12 -39.57 -17.01
N ALA A 21 19.04 -38.96 -18.18
CA ALA A 21 19.32 -37.54 -18.37
C ALA A 21 18.34 -36.66 -17.58
N TRP A 22 17.05 -37.00 -17.61
CA TRP A 22 16.02 -36.33 -16.82
C TRP A 22 16.21 -36.53 -15.32
N GLU A 23 16.60 -37.73 -14.87
CA GLU A 23 16.82 -38.01 -13.46
C GLU A 23 18.04 -37.25 -12.92
N SER A 24 19.11 -37.17 -13.71
CA SER A 24 20.30 -36.36 -13.43
C SER A 24 19.96 -34.87 -13.35
N PHE A 25 19.20 -34.36 -14.32
CA PHE A 25 18.71 -32.98 -14.32
C PHE A 25 17.88 -32.67 -13.07
N TYR A 26 16.90 -33.54 -12.77
CA TYR A 26 16.06 -33.38 -11.59
C TYR A 26 16.89 -33.39 -10.31
N ARG A 27 17.82 -34.34 -10.13
CA ARG A 27 18.69 -34.40 -8.94
C ARG A 27 19.54 -33.13 -8.79
N LYS A 28 20.04 -32.57 -9.88
CA LYS A 28 20.84 -31.34 -9.88
C LYS A 28 20.03 -30.12 -9.44
N PHE A 29 18.80 -29.98 -9.95
CA PHE A 29 17.96 -28.79 -9.72
C PHE A 29 16.91 -28.96 -8.61
N LYS A 30 16.76 -30.16 -8.03
CA LYS A 30 15.79 -30.44 -6.94
C LYS A 30 15.85 -29.44 -5.80
N LYS A 31 17.06 -29.02 -5.42
CA LYS A 31 17.26 -28.02 -4.35
C LYS A 31 16.81 -26.62 -4.77
N ASP A 32 16.95 -26.27 -6.04
CA ASP A 32 16.52 -24.96 -6.56
C ASP A 32 15.00 -24.90 -6.70
N TYR A 33 14.35 -26.01 -7.10
CA TYR A 33 12.88 -26.11 -7.06
C TYR A 33 12.32 -25.99 -5.64
N ALA A 34 12.99 -26.58 -4.64
CA ALA A 34 12.58 -26.41 -3.25
C ALA A 34 12.70 -24.94 -2.79
N LYS A 35 13.77 -24.23 -3.19
CA LYS A 35 13.92 -22.80 -2.92
C LYS A 35 12.88 -21.95 -3.62
N ILE A 36 12.49 -22.29 -4.85
CA ILE A 36 11.42 -21.57 -5.58
C ILE A 36 10.12 -21.63 -4.79
N SER A 37 9.73 -22.82 -4.31
CA SER A 37 8.52 -22.96 -3.49
C SER A 37 8.61 -22.17 -2.17
N GLU A 38 9.78 -22.13 -1.54
CA GLU A 38 10.01 -21.31 -0.34
C GLU A 38 9.88 -19.81 -0.65
N TYR A 39 10.44 -19.34 -1.77
CA TYR A 39 10.33 -17.95 -2.20
C TYR A 39 8.91 -17.57 -2.59
N GLU A 40 8.17 -18.42 -3.28
CA GLU A 40 6.76 -18.20 -3.60
C GLU A 40 5.92 -18.03 -2.32
N LYS A 41 6.15 -18.89 -1.33
CA LYS A 41 5.50 -18.76 -0.02
C LYS A 41 5.84 -17.43 0.64
N ARG A 42 7.11 -17.03 0.61
CA ARG A 42 7.57 -15.78 1.21
C ARG A 42 7.06 -14.54 0.49
N ILE A 43 6.94 -14.58 -0.84
CA ILE A 43 6.31 -13.51 -1.63
C ILE A 43 4.86 -13.35 -1.18
N LYS A 44 4.11 -14.46 -1.08
CA LYS A 44 2.71 -14.41 -0.64
C LYS A 44 2.56 -13.83 0.78
N GLU A 45 3.42 -14.23 1.71
CA GLU A 45 3.44 -13.66 3.07
C GLU A 45 3.71 -12.15 3.06
N LEU A 46 4.66 -11.69 2.24
CA LEU A 46 4.98 -10.28 2.10
C LEU A 46 3.87 -9.47 1.41
N GLU A 47 3.17 -10.04 0.43
CA GLU A 47 2.01 -9.44 -0.21
C GLU A 47 0.86 -9.24 0.79
N GLU A 48 0.56 -10.25 1.61
CA GLU A 48 -0.44 -10.13 2.67
C GLU A 48 -0.06 -9.08 3.72
N GLU A 49 1.23 -9.00 4.08
CA GLU A 49 1.73 -7.95 4.99
C GLU A 49 1.62 -6.54 4.39
N LEU A 50 1.92 -6.40 3.10
CA LEU A 50 1.77 -5.13 2.38
C LEU A 50 0.31 -4.68 2.34
N GLU A 51 -0.61 -5.59 2.03
CA GLU A 51 -2.04 -5.28 2.00
C GLU A 51 -2.56 -4.85 3.39
N LYS A 52 -2.13 -5.56 4.45
CA LYS A 52 -2.44 -5.17 5.84
C LYS A 52 -1.88 -3.78 6.17
N ARG A 53 -0.64 -3.48 5.77
CA ARG A 53 -0.05 -2.15 6.01
C ARG A 53 -0.77 -1.06 5.23
N ASP A 54 -1.11 -1.30 3.97
CA ASP A 54 -1.82 -0.34 3.12
C ASP A 54 -3.21 -0.03 3.68
N SER A 55 -3.95 -1.04 4.12
CA SER A 55 -5.25 -0.84 4.78
C SER A 55 -5.15 -0.03 6.08
N LEU A 56 -4.10 -0.26 6.89
CA LEU A 56 -3.86 0.54 8.10
C LEU A 56 -3.51 2.00 7.78
N VAL A 57 -2.72 2.24 6.74
CA VAL A 57 -2.39 3.60 6.28
C VAL A 57 -3.64 4.30 5.76
N LYS A 58 -4.44 3.65 4.92
CA LYS A 58 -5.73 4.19 4.44
C LYS A 58 -6.66 4.57 5.60
N LYS A 59 -6.81 3.67 6.58
CA LYS A 59 -7.65 3.94 7.76
C LYS A 59 -7.14 5.11 8.61
N LYS A 60 -5.82 5.27 8.74
CA LYS A 60 -5.23 6.44 9.41
C LYS A 60 -5.51 7.72 8.64
N LEU A 61 -5.28 7.72 7.32
CA LEU A 61 -5.54 8.86 6.45
C LEU A 61 -7.02 9.27 6.49
N GLU A 62 -7.96 8.33 6.44
CA GLU A 62 -9.39 8.62 6.57
C GLU A 62 -9.74 9.25 7.92
N LYS A 63 -9.16 8.74 9.02
CA LYS A 63 -9.38 9.29 10.37
C LYS A 63 -8.81 10.70 10.49
N GLU A 64 -7.60 10.94 9.99
CA GLU A 64 -6.96 12.26 10.00
C GLU A 64 -7.76 13.26 9.17
N ARG A 65 -8.21 12.86 7.97
CA ARG A 65 -9.05 13.68 7.09
C ARG A 65 -10.40 14.01 7.72
N GLY A 66 -11.03 13.03 8.39
CA GLY A 66 -12.25 13.26 9.16
C GLY A 66 -12.05 14.26 10.30
N SER A 67 -10.94 14.13 11.03
CA SER A 67 -10.58 15.09 12.10
C SER A 67 -10.33 16.50 11.55
N LEU A 68 -9.66 16.63 10.40
CA LEU A 68 -9.41 17.92 9.74
C LEU A 68 -10.72 18.61 9.32
N LEU A 69 -11.68 17.84 8.80
CA LEU A 69 -13.01 18.37 8.46
C LEU A 69 -13.74 18.91 9.69
N VAL A 70 -13.72 18.19 10.81
CA VAL A 70 -14.34 18.63 12.08
C VAL A 70 -13.66 19.90 12.60
N LEU A 71 -12.33 19.96 12.59
CA LEU A 71 -11.57 21.14 13.02
C LEU A 71 -11.86 22.36 12.13
N THR A 72 -11.93 22.15 10.81
CA THR A 72 -12.24 23.21 9.84
C THR A 72 -13.66 23.74 10.06
N GLY A 73 -14.65 22.85 10.24
CA GLY A 73 -16.02 23.23 10.54
C GLY A 73 -16.16 23.99 11.86
N GLY A 74 -15.50 23.51 12.92
CA GLY A 74 -15.46 24.20 14.22
C GLY A 74 -14.82 25.59 14.13
N PHE A 75 -13.72 25.72 13.40
CA PHE A 75 -13.06 26.99 13.17
C PHE A 75 -13.95 28.00 12.43
N ILE A 76 -14.65 27.55 11.38
CA ILE A 76 -15.59 28.40 10.63
C ILE A 76 -16.72 28.87 11.55
N ALA A 77 -17.33 27.96 12.31
CA ALA A 77 -18.42 28.30 13.23
C ALA A 77 -17.96 29.30 14.32
N ALA A 78 -16.79 29.07 14.93
CA ALA A 78 -16.21 29.98 15.90
C ALA A 78 -15.88 31.35 15.30
N SER A 79 -15.34 31.39 14.09
CA SER A 79 -15.03 32.63 13.37
C SER A 79 -16.29 33.44 13.07
N LEU A 80 -17.38 32.79 12.65
CA LEU A 80 -18.66 33.45 12.40
C LEU A 80 -19.28 34.03 13.68
N LEU A 81 -19.29 33.27 14.78
CA LEU A 81 -19.76 33.75 16.08
C LEU A 81 -18.92 34.93 16.58
N PHE A 82 -17.61 34.85 16.41
CA PHE A 82 -16.69 35.92 16.81
C PHE A 82 -16.90 37.21 16.00
N ILE A 83 -17.10 37.09 14.68
CA ILE A 83 -17.45 38.23 13.82
C ILE A 83 -18.79 38.86 14.25
N GLN A 84 -19.80 38.05 14.57
CA GLN A 84 -21.09 38.54 15.07
C GLN A 84 -20.97 39.27 16.42
N LEU A 85 -20.07 38.84 17.29
CA LEU A 85 -19.84 39.46 18.60
C LEU A 85 -19.16 40.82 18.48
N ILE A 86 -18.21 40.94 17.54
CA ILE A 86 -17.41 42.15 17.34
C ILE A 86 -18.12 43.17 16.45
N SER A 87 -19.05 42.75 15.60
CA SER A 87 -19.81 43.65 14.71
C SER A 87 -20.67 44.69 15.47
N ALA A 88 -21.03 44.39 16.72
CA ALA A 88 -21.70 45.34 17.62
C ALA A 88 -20.75 46.39 18.23
N SER A 89 -19.43 46.25 18.03
CA SER A 89 -18.43 47.18 18.55
C SER A 89 -18.07 48.26 17.51
N LEU A 90 -17.84 49.48 17.99
CA LEU A 90 -17.34 50.62 17.19
C LEU A 90 -15.80 50.69 17.14
N ASN A 91 -15.11 49.68 17.66
CA ASN A 91 -13.65 49.72 17.82
C ASN A 91 -12.94 49.13 16.60
N VAL A 92 -12.36 50.01 15.77
CA VAL A 92 -11.61 49.64 14.55
C VAL A 92 -10.45 48.68 14.84
N TRP A 93 -9.77 48.81 15.99
CA TRP A 93 -8.67 47.93 16.36
C TRP A 93 -9.11 46.50 16.63
N LEU A 94 -10.34 46.30 17.12
CA LEU A 94 -10.93 44.98 17.32
C LEU A 94 -11.17 44.26 15.99
N TYR A 95 -11.59 44.98 14.94
CA TYR A 95 -11.74 44.39 13.60
C TYR A 95 -10.38 44.00 13.00
N LEU A 96 -9.34 44.81 13.19
CA LEU A 96 -8.00 44.52 12.69
C LEU A 96 -7.39 43.29 13.37
N LEU A 97 -7.52 43.20 14.70
CA LEU A 97 -7.10 42.02 15.47
C LEU A 97 -7.91 40.77 15.10
N ALA A 98 -9.22 40.91 14.88
CA ALA A 98 -10.06 39.80 14.45
C ALA A 98 -9.66 39.26 13.07
N GLY A 99 -9.40 40.15 12.12
CA GLY A 99 -8.90 39.79 10.79
C GLY A 99 -7.56 39.06 10.85
N MET A 100 -6.62 39.51 11.69
CA MET A 100 -5.34 38.83 11.91
C MET A 100 -5.52 37.44 12.52
N LEU A 101 -6.35 37.29 13.54
CA LEU A 101 -6.60 36.00 14.20
C LEU A 101 -7.24 34.99 13.25
N ILE A 102 -8.25 35.41 12.48
CA ILE A 102 -8.90 34.55 11.49
C ILE A 102 -7.93 34.21 10.35
N GLY A 103 -7.13 35.18 9.88
CA GLY A 103 -6.12 34.96 8.86
C GLY A 103 -5.03 33.97 9.29
N LEU A 104 -4.51 34.10 10.51
CA LEU A 104 -3.54 33.17 11.08
C LEU A 104 -4.15 31.77 11.26
N GLY A 105 -5.36 31.68 11.80
CA GLY A 105 -6.08 30.40 11.94
C GLY A 105 -6.36 29.72 10.60
N GLY A 106 -6.76 30.49 9.59
CA GLY A 106 -6.96 30.00 8.22
C GLY A 106 -5.65 29.51 7.58
N SER A 107 -4.55 30.23 7.76
CA SER A 107 -3.23 29.81 7.26
C SER A 107 -2.75 28.52 7.93
N ALA A 108 -2.99 28.35 9.23
CA ALA A 108 -2.67 27.14 9.96
C ALA A 108 -3.50 25.94 9.49
N LEU A 109 -4.79 26.14 9.20
CA LEU A 109 -5.66 25.10 8.63
C LEU A 109 -5.24 24.72 7.21
N LEU A 110 -4.88 25.69 6.37
CA LEU A 110 -4.35 25.42 5.03
C LEU A 110 -3.05 24.60 5.11
N TYR A 111 -2.15 24.97 6.01
CA TYR A 111 -0.92 24.21 6.24
C TYR A 111 -1.20 22.75 6.66
N LEU A 112 -2.21 22.54 7.51
CA LEU A 112 -2.65 21.20 7.93
C LEU A 112 -3.33 20.39 6.81
N TRP A 113 -3.90 21.04 5.80
CA TRP A 113 -4.51 20.38 4.63
C TRP A 113 -3.51 20.04 3.52
N THR A 114 -2.39 20.78 3.44
CA THR A 114 -1.35 20.59 2.43
C THR A 114 -0.20 19.69 2.88
N ARG A 115 -0.20 19.26 4.15
CA ARG A 115 0.79 18.35 4.73
C ARG A 115 0.27 16.92 4.72
#